data_AF-A0A8H7ZN42-F1
#
_entry.id   AF-A0A8H7ZN42-F1
#
_cell.length_a   1.000
_cell.length_b   1.000
_cell.length_c   1.000
_cell.angle_alpha   90.00
_cell.angle_beta   90.00
_cell.angle_gamma   90.00
#
_symmetry.space_group_name_H-M   'P 1'
#
loop_
_entity.id
_entity.type
_entity.pdbx_description
1 polymer ?
#
loop_
_entity_poly.entity_id
_entity_poly.type
_entity_poly.pdbx_seq_one_letter_code
_entity_poly.pdbx_strand_id
1 'polypeptide(L)'
;AIHQVLTILGAEHPQALIYPLTVVSKSQSASRQNSAIAIMDKMRIHSPRLVEQAELVSHELVRVAILWHEMWQEGLEEASRMYFGDHNIKGMYATLEPLHQVLERGPETLREISFTQAFGRDLLDAKEWCAKYKQSRDVNDLNQAWDLYYMIRKQLPQLTTLEFQYVSPKLLAAKDLELAVPGSYRSGEPVVKIASFVPTLTVITSKQRPRKLSIKGSTGETYQFLLKVVRPGQHLAPDRPGDVRAAAEHTAVRRHPALAQLGPNRLGAPLRHPSLSHP
;
A
#
# COMPACT_ATOMS: atom_id res chain seq x y z
N ALA A 1 -6.81 -29.29 13.07
CA ALA A 1 -7.87 -28.56 13.81
C ALA A 1 -8.14 -27.18 13.23
N ILE A 2 -7.23 -26.20 13.34
CA ILE A 2 -7.49 -24.79 12.93
C ILE A 2 -7.89 -24.64 11.45
N HIS A 3 -7.21 -25.30 10.51
CA HIS A 3 -7.54 -25.24 9.08
C HIS A 3 -8.96 -25.71 8.76
N GLN A 4 -9.45 -26.72 9.48
CA GLN A 4 -10.78 -27.27 9.27
C GLN A 4 -11.84 -26.29 9.80
N VAL A 5 -11.61 -25.68 10.96
CA VAL A 5 -12.48 -24.62 11.50
C VAL A 5 -12.54 -23.42 10.56
N LEU A 6 -11.39 -22.97 10.03
CA LEU A 6 -11.35 -21.86 9.06
C LEU A 6 -12.03 -22.22 7.74
N THR A 7 -11.96 -23.49 7.30
CA THR A 7 -12.69 -23.93 6.10
C THR A 7 -14.21 -23.86 6.32
N ILE A 8 -14.70 -24.36 7.46
CA ILE A 8 -16.14 -24.33 7.81
C ILE A 8 -16.61 -22.88 7.98
N LEU A 9 -15.84 -22.05 8.69
CA LEU A 9 -16.14 -20.63 8.85
C LEU A 9 -16.11 -19.89 7.51
N GLY A 10 -15.23 -20.28 6.59
CA GLY A 10 -15.18 -19.73 5.23
C GLY A 10 -16.42 -20.05 4.40
N ALA A 11 -17.02 -21.22 4.62
CA ALA A 11 -18.27 -21.62 3.96
C ALA A 11 -19.46 -20.80 4.45
N GLU A 12 -19.59 -20.62 5.77
CA GLU A 12 -20.72 -19.89 6.38
C GLU A 12 -20.54 -18.36 6.33
N HIS A 13 -19.32 -17.87 6.56
CA HIS A 13 -19.00 -16.45 6.73
C HIS A 13 -17.80 -16.02 5.87
N PRO A 14 -17.86 -16.14 4.53
CA PRO A 14 -16.71 -15.89 3.65
C PRO A 14 -16.17 -14.46 3.74
N GLN A 15 -17.04 -13.46 3.97
CA GLN A 15 -16.66 -12.05 4.14
C GLN A 15 -15.76 -11.80 5.36
N ALA A 16 -15.90 -12.61 6.42
CA ALA A 16 -15.08 -12.48 7.63
C ALA A 16 -13.62 -12.89 7.37
N LEU A 17 -13.41 -13.85 6.48
CA LEU A 17 -12.09 -14.43 6.22
C LEU A 17 -11.39 -13.85 5.01
N ILE A 18 -12.13 -13.30 4.03
CA ILE A 18 -11.54 -12.96 2.74
C ILE A 18 -10.43 -11.90 2.83
N TYR A 19 -10.60 -10.86 3.65
CA TYR A 19 -9.56 -9.84 3.84
C TYR A 19 -8.32 -10.37 4.58
N PRO A 20 -8.45 -11.01 5.76
CA PRO A 20 -7.31 -11.64 6.43
C PRO A 20 -6.56 -12.65 5.54
N LEU A 21 -7.28 -13.53 4.84
CA LEU A 21 -6.67 -14.55 3.98
C LEU A 21 -5.91 -13.93 2.82
N THR A 22 -6.48 -12.92 2.15
CA THR A 22 -5.82 -12.21 1.05
C THR A 22 -4.53 -11.50 1.49
N VAL A 23 -4.45 -11.05 2.75
CA VAL A 23 -3.22 -10.47 3.32
C VAL A 23 -2.18 -11.54 3.66
N VAL A 24 -2.63 -12.73 4.09
CA VAL A 24 -1.73 -13.84 4.46
C VAL A 24 -1.25 -14.61 3.22
N SER A 25 -2.03 -14.67 2.15
CA SER A 25 -1.62 -15.28 0.87
C SER A 25 -0.44 -14.56 0.21
N LYS A 26 -0.17 -13.31 0.61
CA LYS A 26 1.00 -12.52 0.21
C LYS A 26 2.12 -12.51 1.26
N SER A 27 2.15 -13.45 2.20
CA SER A 27 3.19 -13.53 3.24
C SER A 27 4.48 -14.16 2.72
N GLN A 28 5.64 -13.69 3.18
CA GLN A 28 6.94 -14.33 2.91
C GLN A 28 7.09 -15.74 3.50
N SER A 29 6.31 -16.07 4.53
CA SER A 29 6.33 -17.41 5.09
C SER A 29 5.59 -18.36 4.14
N ALA A 30 6.34 -19.18 3.41
CA ALA A 30 5.78 -20.16 2.47
C ALA A 30 4.72 -21.05 3.12
N SER A 31 4.93 -21.48 4.37
CA SER A 31 3.93 -22.25 5.12
C SER A 31 2.61 -21.47 5.34
N ARG A 32 2.69 -20.20 5.75
CA ARG A 32 1.50 -19.35 5.94
C ARG A 32 0.81 -19.02 4.62
N GLN A 33 1.59 -18.70 3.59
CA GLN A 33 1.10 -18.43 2.25
C GLN A 33 0.36 -19.65 1.69
N ASN A 34 1.00 -20.81 1.67
CA ASN A 34 0.40 -22.06 1.17
C ASN A 34 -0.86 -22.43 1.94
N SER A 35 -0.85 -22.21 3.26
CA SER A 35 -2.03 -22.45 4.11
C SER A 35 -3.19 -21.53 3.77
N ALA A 36 -2.92 -20.23 3.58
CA ALA A 36 -3.95 -19.26 3.21
C ALA A 36 -4.50 -19.51 1.80
N ILE A 37 -3.63 -19.82 0.84
CA ILE A 37 -4.02 -20.20 -0.52
C ILE A 37 -4.91 -21.44 -0.50
N ALA A 38 -4.52 -22.49 0.23
CA ALA A 38 -5.32 -23.70 0.34
C ALA A 38 -6.71 -23.46 0.96
N ILE A 39 -6.84 -22.52 1.90
CA ILE A 39 -8.15 -22.13 2.47
C ILE A 39 -8.95 -21.30 1.45
N MET A 40 -8.31 -20.36 0.76
CA MET A 40 -8.95 -19.58 -0.30
C MET A 40 -9.43 -20.45 -1.46
N ASP A 41 -8.68 -21.48 -1.85
CA ASP A 41 -9.06 -22.42 -2.90
C ASP A 41 -10.32 -23.20 -2.52
N LYS A 42 -10.44 -23.61 -1.25
CA LYS A 42 -11.68 -24.21 -0.73
C LYS A 42 -12.84 -23.20 -0.73
N MET A 43 -12.56 -21.94 -0.36
CA MET A 43 -13.56 -20.89 -0.46
C MET A 43 -14.01 -20.62 -1.90
N ARG A 44 -13.12 -20.79 -2.87
CA ARG A 44 -13.41 -20.62 -4.30
C ARG A 44 -14.44 -21.64 -4.80
N ILE A 45 -14.62 -22.78 -4.13
CA ILE A 45 -15.63 -23.79 -4.48
C ILE A 45 -17.06 -23.24 -4.32
N HIS A 46 -17.33 -22.46 -3.28
CA HIS A 46 -18.67 -21.95 -2.97
C HIS A 46 -18.83 -20.44 -3.17
N SER A 47 -17.73 -19.67 -3.17
CA SER A 47 -17.74 -18.22 -3.35
C SER A 47 -16.66 -17.75 -4.33
N PRO A 48 -16.62 -18.29 -5.56
CA PRO A 48 -15.55 -18.02 -6.53
C PRO A 48 -15.43 -16.53 -6.86
N ARG A 49 -16.55 -15.88 -7.17
CA ARG A 49 -16.60 -14.45 -7.54
C ARG A 49 -16.09 -13.54 -6.43
N LEU A 50 -16.44 -13.82 -5.17
CA LEU A 50 -15.94 -13.07 -4.02
C LEU A 50 -14.41 -13.19 -3.88
N VAL A 51 -13.87 -14.40 -4.07
CA VAL A 51 -12.41 -14.64 -4.01
C VAL A 51 -11.69 -13.90 -5.12
N GLU A 52 -12.16 -14.02 -6.37
CA GLU A 52 -11.59 -13.33 -7.54
C GLU A 52 -11.61 -11.81 -7.36
N GLN A 53 -12.73 -11.26 -6.88
CA GLN A 53 -12.86 -9.82 -6.61
C GLN A 53 -11.90 -9.36 -5.52
N ALA A 54 -11.73 -10.14 -4.45
CA ALA A 54 -10.80 -9.80 -3.38
C ALA A 54 -9.35 -9.85 -3.83
N GLU A 55 -8.98 -10.83 -4.66
CA GLU A 55 -7.65 -10.93 -5.26
C GLU A 55 -7.36 -9.72 -6.16
N LEU A 56 -8.29 -9.36 -7.05
CA LEU A 56 -8.18 -8.18 -7.91
C LEU A 56 -8.03 -6.90 -7.08
N VAL A 57 -8.94 -6.68 -6.12
CA VAL A 57 -8.93 -5.47 -5.29
C VAL A 57 -7.64 -5.39 -4.49
N SER A 58 -7.18 -6.49 -3.90
CA SER A 58 -5.94 -6.50 -3.14
C SER A 58 -4.71 -6.25 -4.01
N HIS A 59 -4.64 -6.87 -5.20
CA HIS A 59 -3.54 -6.68 -6.14
C HIS A 59 -3.41 -5.21 -6.55
N GLU A 60 -4.52 -4.62 -6.96
CA GLU A 60 -4.52 -3.25 -7.44
C GLU A 60 -4.37 -2.23 -6.31
N LEU A 61 -4.88 -2.50 -5.10
CA LEU A 61 -4.60 -1.67 -3.93
C LEU A 61 -3.12 -1.67 -3.56
N VAL A 62 -2.42 -2.81 -3.71
CA VAL A 62 -0.96 -2.84 -3.54
C VAL A 62 -0.26 -2.01 -4.62
N ARG A 63 -0.67 -2.13 -5.89
CA ARG A 63 -0.11 -1.34 -7.00
C ARG A 63 -0.23 0.17 -6.76
N VAL A 64 -1.39 0.66 -6.33
CA VAL A 64 -1.57 2.11 -6.08
C VAL A 64 -0.98 2.60 -4.76
N ALA A 65 -0.59 1.68 -3.87
CA ALA A 65 0.05 2.01 -2.60
C ALA A 65 1.52 2.42 -2.76
N ILE A 66 2.23 1.99 -3.81
CA ILE A 66 3.57 2.49 -4.17
C ILE A 66 3.72 2.51 -5.68
N LEU A 67 3.93 3.69 -6.26
CA LEU A 67 4.20 3.83 -7.68
C LEU A 67 5.67 3.57 -8.00
N TRP A 68 5.97 3.20 -9.26
CA TRP A 68 7.35 3.00 -9.72
C TRP A 68 8.25 4.21 -9.43
N HIS A 69 7.77 5.43 -9.65
CA HIS A 69 8.50 6.67 -9.32
C HIS A 69 8.96 6.71 -7.86
N GLU A 70 8.14 6.21 -6.93
CA GLU A 70 8.46 6.24 -5.50
C GLU A 70 9.40 5.10 -5.13
N MET A 71 9.22 3.91 -5.74
CA MET A 71 10.14 2.79 -5.59
C MET A 71 11.55 3.17 -6.05
N TRP A 72 11.65 3.83 -7.21
CA TRP A 72 12.92 4.30 -7.76
C TRP A 72 13.52 5.45 -6.96
N GLN A 73 12.73 6.45 -6.53
CA GLN A 73 13.24 7.53 -5.68
C GLN A 73 13.91 6.99 -4.42
N GLU A 74 13.19 6.15 -3.68
CA GLU A 74 13.68 5.60 -2.42
C GLU A 74 14.81 4.60 -2.61
N GLY A 75 14.69 3.69 -3.58
CA GLY A 75 15.74 2.70 -3.80
C GLY A 75 17.03 3.32 -4.32
N LEU A 76 16.97 4.39 -5.12
CA LEU A 76 18.16 5.13 -5.52
C LEU A 76 18.79 5.90 -4.34
N GLU A 77 17.99 6.46 -3.45
CA GLU A 77 18.48 7.09 -2.22
C GLU A 77 19.21 6.09 -1.32
N GLU A 78 18.60 4.93 -1.08
CA GLU A 78 19.18 3.89 -0.24
C GLU A 78 20.40 3.22 -0.89
N ALA A 79 20.36 2.95 -2.19
CA ALA A 79 21.51 2.43 -2.93
C ALA A 79 22.68 3.43 -2.94
N SER A 80 22.39 4.73 -3.04
CA SER A 80 23.40 5.80 -3.00
C SER A 80 24.06 5.86 -1.62
N ARG A 81 23.27 5.78 -0.54
CA ARG A 81 23.78 5.69 0.84
C ARG A 81 24.73 4.50 1.01
N MET A 82 24.36 3.32 0.50
CA MET A 82 25.20 2.13 0.58
C MET A 82 26.49 2.26 -0.22
N TYR A 83 26.45 2.82 -1.43
CA TYR A 83 27.63 2.90 -2.29
C TYR A 83 28.60 4.01 -1.86
N PHE A 84 28.11 5.25 -1.71
CA PHE A 84 28.94 6.42 -1.42
C PHE A 84 29.25 6.58 0.07
N GLY A 85 28.34 6.14 0.95
CA GLY A 85 28.52 6.23 2.40
C GLY A 85 29.19 4.99 2.99
N ASP A 86 28.55 3.83 2.81
CA ASP A 86 29.00 2.59 3.47
C ASP A 86 30.05 1.80 2.66
N HIS A 87 30.38 2.25 1.44
CA HIS A 87 31.21 1.52 0.46
C HIS A 87 30.75 0.06 0.21
N ASN A 88 29.45 -0.19 0.38
CA ASN A 88 28.83 -1.49 0.27
C ASN A 88 28.20 -1.71 -1.10
N ILE A 89 29.03 -2.11 -2.06
CA ILE A 89 28.61 -2.41 -3.44
C ILE A 89 27.62 -3.59 -3.48
N LYS A 90 27.80 -4.61 -2.65
CA LYS A 90 26.90 -5.77 -2.59
C LYS A 90 25.49 -5.36 -2.15
N GLY A 91 25.40 -4.51 -1.13
CA GLY A 91 24.14 -3.94 -0.65
C GLY A 91 23.47 -3.07 -1.70
N MET A 92 24.23 -2.22 -2.39
CA MET A 92 23.73 -1.41 -3.51
C MET A 92 23.05 -2.28 -4.56
N TYR A 93 23.70 -3.37 -5.01
CA TYR A 93 23.08 -4.31 -5.97
C TYR A 93 21.83 -4.99 -5.41
N ALA A 94 21.84 -5.42 -4.16
CA ALA A 94 20.69 -6.05 -3.53
C ALA A 94 19.47 -5.10 -3.47
N THR A 95 19.70 -3.78 -3.41
CA THR A 95 18.66 -2.76 -3.45
C THR A 95 18.16 -2.48 -4.88
N LEU A 96 19.06 -2.40 -5.87
CA LEU A 96 18.72 -2.02 -7.25
C LEU A 96 18.16 -3.18 -8.09
N GLU A 97 18.62 -4.41 -7.87
CA GLU A 97 18.23 -5.56 -8.70
C GLU A 97 16.71 -5.81 -8.68
N PRO A 98 16.00 -5.79 -7.52
CA PRO A 98 14.55 -5.97 -7.51
C PRO A 98 13.79 -4.87 -8.26
N LEU A 99 14.32 -3.64 -8.31
CA LEU A 99 13.70 -2.54 -9.04
C LEU A 99 13.79 -2.76 -10.55
N HIS A 100 14.94 -3.20 -11.03
CA HIS A 100 15.12 -3.59 -12.43
C HIS A 100 14.23 -4.76 -12.82
N GLN A 101 14.09 -5.76 -11.95
CA GLN A 101 13.18 -6.89 -12.18
C GLN A 101 11.71 -6.45 -12.32
N VAL A 102 11.30 -5.38 -11.64
CA VAL A 102 9.95 -4.82 -11.81
C VAL A 102 9.77 -4.21 -13.20
N LEU A 103 10.80 -3.55 -13.75
CA LEU A 103 10.75 -3.01 -15.12
C LEU A 103 10.73 -4.12 -16.17
N GLU A 104 11.50 -5.19 -15.97
CA GLU A 104 11.57 -6.33 -16.90
C GLU A 104 10.23 -7.08 -17.03
N ARG A 105 9.38 -7.03 -16.00
CA ARG A 105 8.00 -7.57 -16.08
C ARG A 105 7.12 -6.79 -17.06
N GLY A 106 7.50 -5.56 -17.38
CA GLY A 106 6.78 -4.68 -18.29
C GLY A 106 5.68 -3.86 -17.60
N PRO A 107 5.26 -2.75 -18.23
CA PRO A 107 4.23 -1.88 -17.68
C PRO A 107 2.81 -2.43 -17.89
N GLU A 108 1.96 -2.33 -16.88
CA GLU A 108 0.55 -2.75 -16.90
C GLU A 108 -0.44 -1.57 -16.88
N THR A 109 0.01 -0.38 -16.47
CA THR A 109 -0.85 0.82 -16.36
C THR A 109 -0.29 1.98 -17.19
N LEU A 110 -1.15 2.94 -17.56
CA LEU A 110 -0.73 4.13 -18.32
C LEU A 110 0.41 4.88 -17.61
N ARG A 111 0.38 4.94 -16.28
CA ARG A 111 1.47 5.56 -15.51
C ARG A 111 2.79 4.79 -15.61
N GLU A 112 2.75 3.47 -15.62
CA GLU A 112 3.93 2.60 -15.79
C GLU A 112 4.46 2.67 -17.24
N ILE A 113 3.57 2.76 -18.22
CA ILE A 113 3.93 2.99 -19.63
C ILE A 113 4.67 4.31 -19.76
N SER A 114 4.13 5.40 -19.21
CA SER A 114 4.79 6.71 -19.23
C SER A 114 6.15 6.70 -18.51
N PHE A 115 6.27 5.97 -17.40
CA PHE A 115 7.56 5.80 -16.70
C PHE A 115 8.58 5.11 -17.60
N THR A 116 8.19 4.01 -18.24
CA THR A 116 9.08 3.23 -19.12
C THR A 116 9.52 4.05 -20.32
N GLN A 117 8.60 4.81 -20.92
CA GLN A 117 8.90 5.70 -22.04
C GLN A 117 9.87 6.82 -21.65
N ALA A 118 9.76 7.35 -20.44
CA ALA A 118 10.61 8.45 -19.97
C ALA A 118 11.99 8.00 -19.50
N PHE A 119 12.09 6.88 -18.77
CA PHE A 119 13.32 6.48 -18.05
C PHE A 119 13.81 5.07 -18.38
N GLY A 120 13.05 4.27 -19.12
CA GLY A 120 13.33 2.84 -19.30
C GLY A 120 14.66 2.56 -20.00
N ARG A 121 15.02 3.37 -21.01
CA ARG A 121 16.30 3.25 -21.71
C ARG A 121 17.48 3.54 -20.79
N ASP A 122 17.46 4.69 -20.12
CA ASP A 122 18.55 5.11 -19.24
C ASP A 122 18.73 4.13 -18.06
N LEU A 123 17.63 3.56 -17.55
CA LEU A 123 17.68 2.52 -16.51
C LEU A 123 18.30 1.22 -17.04
N LEU A 124 17.96 0.81 -18.27
CA LEU A 124 18.59 -0.35 -18.89
C LEU A 124 20.08 -0.13 -19.09
N ASP A 125 20.48 1.01 -19.64
CA ASP A 125 21.89 1.37 -19.85
C ASP A 125 22.65 1.38 -18.51
N ALA A 126 22.04 1.93 -17.45
CA ALA A 126 22.63 1.90 -16.10
C ALA A 126 22.77 0.47 -15.54
N LYS A 127 21.83 -0.43 -15.84
CA LYS A 127 21.92 -1.85 -15.48
C LYS A 127 23.06 -2.54 -16.22
N GLU A 128 23.25 -2.24 -17.51
CA GLU A 128 24.33 -2.81 -18.32
C GLU A 128 25.70 -2.37 -17.82
N TRP A 129 25.87 -1.09 -17.47
CA TRP A 129 27.09 -0.60 -16.82
C TRP A 129 27.37 -1.31 -15.49
N CYS A 130 26.33 -1.49 -14.68
CA CYS A 130 26.38 -2.29 -13.46
C CYS A 130 26.81 -3.75 -13.73
N ALA A 131 26.41 -4.35 -14.85
CA ALA A 131 26.80 -5.70 -15.25
C ALA A 131 28.24 -5.77 -15.77
N LYS A 132 28.69 -4.76 -16.52
CA LYS A 132 30.09 -4.63 -16.97
C LYS A 132 31.06 -4.57 -15.79
N TYR A 133 30.74 -3.78 -14.77
CA TYR A 133 31.54 -3.72 -13.54
C TYR A 133 31.75 -5.09 -12.89
N LYS A 134 30.74 -5.97 -12.90
CA LYS A 134 30.86 -7.33 -12.33
C LYS A 134 31.95 -8.16 -13.01
N GLN A 135 32.26 -7.84 -14.28
CA GLN A 135 33.28 -8.50 -15.09
C GLN A 135 34.62 -7.74 -15.05
N SER A 136 34.60 -6.44 -15.31
CA SER A 136 35.80 -5.60 -15.45
C SER A 136 36.45 -5.24 -14.11
N ARG A 137 35.64 -5.07 -13.07
CA ARG A 137 35.99 -4.42 -11.79
C ARG A 137 36.48 -2.98 -11.93
N ASP A 138 36.25 -2.32 -13.06
CA ASP A 138 36.61 -0.92 -13.28
C ASP A 138 35.55 0.02 -12.67
N VAL A 139 35.96 0.86 -11.72
CA VAL A 139 35.07 1.83 -11.05
C VAL A 139 34.47 2.83 -12.04
N ASN A 140 35.11 3.09 -13.17
CA ASN A 140 34.55 3.93 -14.22
C ASN A 140 33.21 3.41 -14.74
N ASP A 141 33.03 2.09 -14.83
CA ASP A 141 31.75 1.48 -15.24
C ASP A 141 30.63 1.83 -14.25
N LEU A 142 30.92 1.81 -12.93
CA LEU A 142 29.94 2.20 -11.91
C LEU A 142 29.67 3.70 -11.92
N ASN A 143 30.67 4.54 -12.22
CA ASN A 143 30.46 5.98 -12.32
C ASN A 143 29.48 6.31 -13.46
N GLN A 144 29.60 5.65 -14.62
CA GLN A 144 28.65 5.81 -15.73
C GLN A 144 27.23 5.39 -15.33
N ALA A 145 27.08 4.28 -14.61
CA ALA A 145 25.77 3.86 -14.09
C ALA A 145 25.17 4.91 -13.14
N TRP A 146 25.99 5.46 -12.24
CA TRP A 146 25.54 6.46 -11.26
C TRP A 146 25.17 7.80 -11.88
N ASP A 147 25.85 8.24 -12.94
CA ASP A 147 25.48 9.45 -13.67
C ASP A 147 24.04 9.34 -14.20
N LEU A 148 23.69 8.20 -14.81
CA LEU A 148 22.32 7.92 -15.27
C LEU A 148 21.32 7.90 -14.11
N TYR A 149 21.63 7.15 -13.04
CA TYR A 149 20.76 7.07 -11.86
C TYR A 149 20.51 8.45 -11.21
N TYR A 150 21.53 9.30 -11.13
CA TYR A 150 21.38 10.65 -10.58
C TYR A 150 20.52 11.54 -11.46
N MET A 151 20.68 11.46 -12.78
CA MET A 151 19.84 12.21 -13.73
C MET A 151 18.37 11.81 -13.59
N ILE A 152 18.09 10.51 -13.54
CA ILE A 152 16.73 9.98 -13.34
C ILE A 152 16.17 10.45 -12.00
N ARG A 153 16.92 10.30 -10.90
CA ARG A 153 16.49 10.72 -9.55
C ARG A 153 16.12 12.20 -9.50
N LYS A 154 16.79 13.08 -10.24
CA LYS A 154 16.43 14.51 -10.29
C LYS A 154 15.12 14.79 -11.02
N GLN A 155 14.71 13.90 -11.92
CA GLN A 155 13.54 14.09 -12.79
C GLN A 155 12.26 13.43 -12.29
N LEU A 156 12.30 12.50 -11.31
CA LEU A 156 11.07 11.82 -10.88
C LEU A 156 10.12 12.78 -10.14
N PRO A 157 8.84 12.85 -10.52
CA PRO A 157 7.85 13.73 -9.93
C PRO A 157 7.40 13.28 -8.54
N GLN A 158 7.04 14.25 -7.70
CA GLN A 158 6.33 14.01 -6.45
C GLN A 158 4.81 14.25 -6.63
N LEU A 159 4.06 13.18 -6.80
CA LEU A 159 2.61 13.25 -7.00
C LEU A 159 1.86 13.40 -5.65
N THR A 160 0.89 14.31 -5.62
CA THR A 160 -0.03 14.55 -4.49
C THR A 160 -1.44 14.02 -4.76
N THR A 161 -1.80 13.84 -6.02
CA THR A 161 -3.11 13.33 -6.46
C THR A 161 -2.90 12.26 -7.52
N LEU A 162 -3.58 11.13 -7.37
CA LEU A 162 -3.56 10.02 -8.33
C LEU A 162 -4.97 9.74 -8.83
N GLU A 163 -5.14 9.59 -10.13
CA GLU A 163 -6.41 9.20 -10.72
C GLU A 163 -6.35 7.73 -11.16
N PHE A 164 -7.36 6.96 -10.78
CA PHE A 164 -7.40 5.52 -11.05
C PHE A 164 -7.33 5.21 -12.55
N GLN A 165 -7.82 6.08 -13.44
CA GLN A 165 -7.67 5.87 -14.88
C GLN A 165 -6.20 5.67 -15.32
N TYR A 166 -5.25 6.30 -14.62
CA TYR A 166 -3.82 6.19 -14.94
C TYR A 166 -3.08 5.15 -14.11
N VAL A 167 -3.50 4.91 -12.86
CA VAL A 167 -2.76 4.06 -11.91
C VAL A 167 -3.42 2.71 -11.59
N SER A 168 -4.71 2.55 -11.86
CA SER A 168 -5.45 1.28 -11.76
C SER A 168 -6.82 1.39 -12.45
N PRO A 169 -6.88 1.18 -13.79
CA PRO A 169 -8.15 1.18 -14.51
C PRO A 169 -9.07 0.03 -14.03
N LYS A 170 -8.49 -1.06 -13.50
CA LYS A 170 -9.24 -2.20 -12.94
C LYS A 170 -10.05 -1.79 -11.70
N LEU A 171 -9.49 -1.02 -10.77
CA LEU A 171 -10.25 -0.50 -9.62
C LEU A 171 -11.30 0.53 -10.04
N LEU A 172 -11.03 1.33 -11.07
CA LEU A 172 -12.02 2.27 -11.60
C LEU A 172 -13.24 1.55 -12.20
N ALA A 173 -12.99 0.46 -12.94
CA ALA A 173 -14.00 -0.38 -13.58
C ALA A 173 -14.73 -1.30 -12.59
N ALA A 174 -14.15 -1.58 -11.42
CA ALA A 174 -14.77 -2.39 -10.38
C ALA A 174 -16.02 -1.69 -9.81
N LYS A 175 -17.20 -2.17 -10.24
CA LYS A 175 -18.52 -1.71 -9.79
C LYS A 175 -19.31 -2.89 -9.21
N ASP A 176 -20.14 -2.59 -8.22
CA ASP A 176 -21.14 -3.51 -7.64
C ASP A 176 -20.56 -4.89 -7.29
N LEU A 177 -19.48 -4.88 -6.50
CA LEU A 177 -18.79 -6.09 -6.07
C LEU A 177 -19.62 -6.85 -5.02
N GLU A 178 -19.39 -8.16 -4.90
CA GLU A 178 -19.90 -8.96 -3.78
C GLU A 178 -19.09 -8.71 -2.50
N LEU A 179 -17.85 -8.25 -2.66
CA LEU A 179 -16.94 -7.92 -1.58
C LEU A 179 -17.52 -6.83 -0.66
N ALA A 180 -17.55 -7.12 0.65
CA ALA A 180 -17.95 -6.14 1.66
C ALA A 180 -16.98 -4.96 1.68
N VAL A 181 -17.45 -3.76 2.02
CA VAL A 181 -16.56 -2.65 2.36
C VAL A 181 -15.65 -3.07 3.52
N PRO A 182 -14.33 -2.82 3.48
CA PRO A 182 -13.43 -3.23 4.56
C PRO A 182 -13.90 -2.74 5.93
N GLY A 183 -14.04 -3.67 6.87
CA GLY A 183 -14.46 -3.38 8.25
C GLY A 183 -15.97 -3.17 8.46
N SER A 184 -16.82 -3.30 7.42
CA SER A 184 -18.28 -3.16 7.56
C SER A 184 -19.00 -4.46 7.92
N TYR A 185 -18.39 -5.62 7.65
CA TYR A 185 -19.05 -6.92 7.83
C TYR A 185 -19.34 -7.24 9.30
N ARG A 186 -20.60 -7.57 9.60
CA ARG A 186 -21.09 -8.06 10.89
C ARG A 186 -21.97 -9.28 10.67
N SER A 187 -21.77 -10.33 11.47
CA SER A 187 -22.58 -11.55 11.36
C SER A 187 -24.04 -11.24 11.73
N GLY A 188 -24.98 -11.72 10.91
CA GLY A 188 -26.42 -11.47 11.10
C GLY A 188 -26.93 -10.13 10.56
N GLU A 189 -26.05 -9.23 10.11
CA GLU A 189 -26.44 -7.96 9.49
C GLU A 189 -26.30 -8.02 7.95
N PRO A 190 -27.08 -7.22 7.20
CA PRO A 190 -26.91 -7.09 5.75
C PRO A 190 -25.51 -6.60 5.38
N VAL A 191 -24.87 -7.26 4.41
CA VAL A 191 -23.52 -6.91 3.97
C VAL A 191 -23.54 -5.61 3.18
N VAL A 192 -22.81 -4.60 3.67
CA VAL A 192 -22.53 -3.37 2.90
C VAL A 192 -21.42 -3.67 1.90
N LYS A 193 -21.80 -3.86 0.63
CA LYS A 193 -20.90 -4.21 -0.48
C LYS A 193 -20.20 -2.99 -1.06
N ILE A 194 -19.08 -3.20 -1.74
CA ILE A 194 -18.41 -2.13 -2.50
C ILE A 194 -19.22 -1.83 -3.77
N ALA A 195 -19.85 -0.66 -3.82
CA ALA A 195 -20.52 -0.18 -5.03
C ALA A 195 -19.51 0.36 -6.04
N SER A 196 -18.51 1.14 -5.58
CA SER A 196 -17.43 1.64 -6.43
C SER A 196 -16.29 2.27 -5.64
N PHE A 197 -15.13 2.39 -6.29
CA PHE A 197 -14.03 3.23 -5.83
C PHE A 197 -14.20 4.67 -6.34
N VAL A 198 -13.95 5.66 -5.48
CA VAL A 198 -13.91 7.08 -5.91
C VAL A 198 -12.72 7.26 -6.86
N PRO A 199 -12.87 7.91 -8.03
CA PRO A 199 -11.84 7.92 -9.09
C PRO A 199 -10.47 8.48 -8.72
N THR A 200 -10.34 9.16 -7.59
CA THR A 200 -9.14 9.89 -7.18
C THR A 200 -8.66 9.47 -5.80
N LEU A 201 -7.33 9.33 -5.66
CA LEU A 201 -6.60 9.15 -4.42
C LEU A 201 -5.82 10.41 -4.10
N THR A 202 -5.80 10.81 -2.84
CA THR A 202 -4.93 11.90 -2.37
C THR A 202 -3.76 11.31 -1.61
N VAL A 203 -2.53 11.67 -2.00
CA VAL A 203 -1.31 11.30 -1.29
C VAL A 203 -1.09 12.32 -0.18
N ILE A 204 -1.07 11.87 1.07
CA ILE A 204 -0.81 12.74 2.23
C ILE A 204 0.68 13.00 2.33
N THR A 205 1.11 14.26 2.28
CA THR A 205 2.51 14.67 2.40
C THR A 205 3.05 14.40 3.80
N SER A 206 3.72 13.27 3.96
CA SER A 206 4.37 12.82 5.21
C SER A 206 5.46 11.81 4.88
N LYS A 207 6.28 11.38 5.84
CA LYS A 207 7.33 10.36 5.61
C LYS A 207 6.77 9.05 5.02
N GLN A 208 5.59 8.64 5.48
CA GLN A 208 4.95 7.39 5.06
C GLN A 208 4.07 7.54 3.80
N ARG A 209 3.81 8.79 3.38
CA ARG A 209 3.00 9.15 2.21
C ARG A 209 1.71 8.32 2.03
N PRO A 210 0.87 8.09 3.07
CA PRO A 210 -0.30 7.23 2.93
C PRO A 210 -1.31 7.83 1.94
N ARG A 211 -2.08 6.97 1.26
CA ARG A 211 -3.10 7.42 0.30
C ARG A 211 -4.46 7.46 1.00
N LYS A 212 -5.14 8.59 0.89
CA LYS A 212 -6.55 8.70 1.26
C LYS A 212 -7.39 8.06 0.15
N LEU A 213 -7.93 6.89 0.46
CA LEU A 213 -8.82 6.11 -0.40
C LEU A 213 -10.26 6.35 0.03
N SER A 214 -11.17 6.54 -0.92
CA SER A 214 -12.61 6.61 -0.64
C SER A 214 -13.36 5.55 -1.44
N ILE A 215 -14.24 4.81 -0.76
CA ILE A 215 -15.03 3.71 -1.32
C ILE A 215 -16.50 4.00 -1.08
N LYS A 216 -17.33 3.95 -2.12
CA LYS A 216 -18.79 4.05 -2.01
C LYS A 216 -19.36 2.67 -1.72
N GLY A 217 -20.12 2.54 -0.63
CA GLY A 217 -20.84 1.32 -0.28
C GLY A 217 -22.17 1.20 -1.02
N SER A 218 -22.75 0.00 -1.03
CA SER A 218 -24.06 -0.28 -1.61
C SER A 218 -25.23 0.45 -0.93
N THR A 219 -25.02 0.94 0.29
CA THR A 219 -25.96 1.81 1.03
C THR A 219 -25.94 3.26 0.56
N GLY A 220 -25.02 3.63 -0.35
CA GLY A 220 -24.81 5.01 -0.81
C GLY A 220 -23.81 5.81 0.02
N GLU A 221 -23.46 5.36 1.22
CA GLU A 221 -22.46 5.99 2.08
C GLU A 221 -21.04 5.86 1.49
N THR A 222 -20.19 6.85 1.80
CA THR A 222 -18.79 6.85 1.38
C THR A 222 -17.88 6.63 2.58
N TYR A 223 -17.05 5.58 2.52
CA TYR A 223 -16.12 5.16 3.55
C TYR A 223 -14.71 5.64 3.18
N GLN A 224 -14.01 6.24 4.15
CA GLN A 224 -12.67 6.76 3.97
C GLN A 224 -11.63 5.89 4.66
N PHE A 225 -10.57 5.57 3.93
CA PHE A 225 -9.48 4.72 4.39
C PHE A 225 -8.14 5.41 4.19
N LEU A 226 -7.20 5.07 5.07
CA LEU A 226 -5.79 5.31 4.82
C LEU A 226 -5.17 4.03 4.29
N LEU A 227 -4.76 4.06 3.03
CA LEU A 227 -3.96 3.02 2.42
C LEU A 227 -2.50 3.25 2.78
N LYS A 228 -2.01 2.41 3.68
CA LYS A 228 -0.62 2.44 4.16
C LYS A 228 0.15 1.27 3.58
N VAL A 229 1.41 1.52 3.31
CA VAL A 229 2.38 0.49 2.98
C VAL A 229 3.05 0.06 4.28
N VAL A 230 2.88 -1.19 4.64
CA VAL A 230 3.66 -1.82 5.71
C VAL A 230 4.91 -2.40 5.07
N ARG A 231 6.03 -1.70 5.24
CA ARG A 231 7.36 -2.15 4.83
C ARG A 231 7.95 -2.98 5.98
N PRO A 232 8.45 -4.21 5.74
CA PRO A 232 9.26 -4.88 6.75
C PRO A 232 10.46 -3.98 7.06
N GLY A 233 10.64 -3.67 8.35
CA GLY A 233 11.52 -2.60 8.80
C GLY A 233 12.97 -2.76 8.33
N GLN A 234 13.62 -1.63 8.06
CA GLN A 234 15.01 -1.20 8.38
C GLN A 234 16.08 -2.22 8.85
N HIS A 235 16.01 -3.48 8.44
CA HIS A 235 17.06 -4.49 8.58
C HIS A 235 17.11 -5.28 7.29
N LEU A 236 17.99 -4.81 6.41
CA LEU A 236 18.35 -5.45 5.16
C LEU A 236 19.09 -6.76 5.47
N ALA A 237 18.40 -7.89 5.42
CA ALA A 237 19.04 -9.18 5.15
C ALA A 237 19.01 -9.40 3.61
N PRO A 238 20.14 -9.76 2.98
CA PRO A 238 20.40 -9.47 1.57
C PRO A 238 19.79 -10.46 0.57
N ASP A 239 18.62 -11.06 0.83
CA ASP A 239 18.16 -12.19 0.00
C ASP A 239 16.64 -12.30 -0.25
N ARG A 240 15.84 -11.25 -0.01
CA ARG A 240 14.37 -11.36 -0.15
C ARG A 240 13.71 -10.06 -0.62
N PRO A 241 13.01 -10.03 -1.77
CA PRO A 241 12.29 -8.84 -2.22
C PRO A 241 11.21 -8.43 -1.19
N GLY A 242 11.18 -7.15 -0.85
CA GLY A 242 10.43 -6.60 0.28
C GLY A 242 8.91 -6.76 0.18
N ASP A 243 8.29 -7.13 1.31
CA ASP A 243 6.83 -7.15 1.46
C ASP A 243 6.25 -5.74 1.27
N VAL A 244 5.46 -5.54 0.23
CA VAL A 244 4.53 -4.41 0.14
C VAL A 244 3.17 -4.90 0.62
N ARG A 245 2.90 -4.73 1.91
CA ARG A 245 1.56 -4.98 2.45
C ARG A 245 0.77 -3.68 2.43
N ALA A 246 -0.23 -3.58 1.56
CA ALA A 246 -1.17 -2.47 1.57
C ALA A 246 -2.34 -2.80 2.51
N ALA A 247 -2.44 -2.08 3.62
CA ALA A 247 -3.56 -2.19 4.54
C ALA A 247 -4.42 -0.93 4.44
N ALA A 248 -5.72 -1.10 4.21
CA ALA A 248 -6.70 -0.03 4.34
C ALA A 248 -7.15 0.02 5.80
N GLU A 249 -6.62 0.98 6.57
CA GLU A 249 -7.11 1.24 7.92
C GLU A 249 -8.31 2.18 7.83
N HIS A 250 -9.44 1.79 8.42
CA HIS A 250 -10.63 2.62 8.49
C HIS A 250 -10.37 3.81 9.41
N THR A 251 -10.34 5.02 8.86
CA THR A 251 -10.29 6.23 9.68
C THR A 251 -11.72 6.54 10.11
N ALA A 252 -12.11 6.05 11.29
CA ALA A 252 -13.39 6.43 11.89
C ALA A 252 -13.36 7.92 12.25
N VAL A 253 -13.74 8.79 11.31
CA VAL A 253 -14.25 10.11 11.69
C VAL A 253 -15.66 9.87 12.21
N ARG A 254 -15.76 9.53 13.50
CA ARG A 254 -17.02 9.62 14.24
C ARG A 254 -17.44 11.10 14.25
N ARG A 255 -18.15 11.55 13.23
CA ARG A 255 -19.08 12.67 13.39
C ARG A 255 -20.37 12.07 13.93
N HIS A 256 -20.44 11.88 15.25
CA HIS A 256 -21.73 11.78 15.93
C HIS A 256 -22.23 13.22 16.14
N PRO A 257 -23.36 13.62 15.52
CA PRO A 257 -24.03 14.87 15.85
C PRO A 257 -24.88 14.61 17.10
N ALA A 258 -24.27 14.58 18.28
CA ALA A 258 -25.04 14.43 19.53
C ALA A 258 -24.40 15.06 20.79
N LEU A 259 -23.24 15.73 20.68
CA LEU A 259 -22.61 16.41 21.84
C LEU A 259 -22.11 17.82 21.50
N ALA A 260 -22.83 18.52 20.64
CA ALA A 260 -22.62 19.95 20.38
C ALA A 260 -23.89 20.74 20.69
N GLN A 261 -24.37 20.63 21.93
CA GLN A 261 -25.12 21.70 22.56
C GLN A 261 -24.38 22.05 23.85
N LEU A 262 -23.69 23.18 23.79
CA LEU A 262 -23.44 24.15 24.86
C LEU A 262 -22.38 25.12 24.31
N GLY A 263 -22.86 26.16 23.64
CA GLY A 263 -22.02 27.26 23.19
C GLY A 263 -21.50 28.06 24.40
N PRO A 264 -20.31 28.67 24.31
CA PRO A 264 -19.83 29.53 25.37
C PRO A 264 -20.46 30.91 25.18
N ASN A 265 -21.40 31.28 26.05
CA ASN A 265 -21.72 32.68 26.24
C ASN A 265 -21.88 32.99 27.73
N ARG A 266 -21.00 33.90 28.15
CA ARG A 266 -21.18 34.92 29.20
C ARG A 266 -20.91 34.59 30.67
N LEU A 267 -19.85 35.28 31.13
CA LEU A 267 -19.82 36.22 32.27
C LEU A 267 -19.78 35.64 33.70
N GLY A 268 -18.67 35.93 34.39
CA GLY A 268 -18.76 36.74 35.60
C GLY A 268 -18.46 36.08 36.95
N ALA A 269 -17.31 36.48 37.50
CA ALA A 269 -17.05 36.79 38.91
C ALA A 269 -16.57 35.66 39.88
N PRO A 270 -15.73 36.03 40.87
CA PRO A 270 -14.89 35.11 41.65
C PRO A 270 -15.56 34.65 42.95
N LEU A 271 -15.16 33.45 43.40
CA LEU A 271 -15.59 32.85 44.66
C LEU A 271 -14.99 33.62 45.86
N ARG A 272 -15.87 34.16 46.72
CA ARG A 272 -15.54 34.67 48.06
C ARG A 272 -15.27 33.50 49.01
N HIS A 273 -14.18 33.57 49.77
CA HIS A 273 -13.94 32.71 50.94
C HIS A 273 -14.83 33.13 52.12
N PRO A 274 -15.37 32.18 52.91
CA PRO A 274 -16.08 32.50 54.14
C PRO A 274 -15.10 32.71 55.30
N SER A 275 -15.33 33.78 56.05
CA SER A 275 -14.73 34.09 57.33
C SER A 275 -15.29 33.21 58.46
N LEU A 276 -14.40 32.70 59.32
CA LEU A 276 -14.73 32.25 60.67
C LEU A 276 -13.68 32.79 61.66
N SER A 277 -14.23 33.37 62.73
CA SER A 277 -13.74 33.99 63.97
C SER A 277 -12.73 33.14 64.75
N HIS A 278 -11.86 33.59 65.66
CA HIS A 278 -11.93 34.50 66.85
C HIS A 278 -10.48 34.62 67.42
N PRO A 279 -10.19 35.33 68.55
CA PRO A 279 -10.90 36.41 69.24
C PRO A 279 -10.18 37.77 69.18
#